data_AF-A0A4S4B4H9-F1
#
_entry.id   AF-A0A4S4B4H9-F1
#
_cell.length_a   1.000
_cell.length_b   1.000
_cell.length_c   1.000
_cell.angle_alpha   90.00
_cell.angle_beta   90.00
_cell.angle_gamma   90.00
#
_symmetry.space_group_name_H-M   'P 1'
#
loop_
_entity.id
_entity.type
_entity.pdbx_description
1 polymer ?
#
loop_
_entity_poly.entity_id
_entity_poly.type
_entity_poly.pdbx_seq_one_letter_code
_entity_poly.pdbx_strand_id
1 'polypeptide(L)' 'MALNELLTTDIGLLSLFTIGFVVVMGAYIYRYAVRKMAEDAKNAESN' A
#
# COMPACT_ATOMS: atom_id res chain seq x y z
N MET A 1 -26.49 11.19 -9.69
CA MET A 1 -25.56 12.11 -10.37
C MET A 1 -24.29 12.44 -9.58
N ALA A 2 -24.04 11.87 -8.39
CA ALA A 2 -22.82 12.16 -7.61
C ALA A 2 -21.61 11.26 -7.92
N LEU A 3 -21.85 10.02 -8.40
CA LEU A 3 -20.76 9.06 -8.67
C LEU A 3 -19.89 9.46 -9.88
N ASN A 4 -20.48 10.14 -10.86
CA ASN A 4 -19.75 10.60 -12.05
C ASN A 4 -18.89 11.84 -11.77
N GLU A 5 -19.31 12.74 -10.87
CA GLU A 5 -18.49 13.90 -10.49
C GLU A 5 -17.23 13.49 -9.72
N LEU A 6 -17.28 12.43 -8.90
CA LEU A 6 -16.13 11.85 -8.20
C LEU A 6 -15.15 11.12 -9.13
N LEU A 7 -15.60 10.67 -10.31
CA LEU A 7 -14.75 9.98 -11.29
C LEU A 7 -14.25 10.89 -12.41
N THR A 8 -14.96 11.98 -12.72
CA THR A 8 -14.65 12.89 -13.84
C THR A 8 -14.00 14.22 -13.41
N THR A 9 -14.19 14.67 -12.16
CA THR A 9 -13.59 15.93 -11.69
C THR A 9 -12.13 15.71 -11.28
N ASP A 10 -11.25 16.66 -11.60
CA ASP A 10 -9.79 16.61 -11.36
C ASP A 10 -9.41 16.24 -9.90
N ILE A 11 -10.27 16.60 -8.95
CA ILE A 11 -10.13 16.33 -7.51
C ILE A 11 -10.39 14.85 -7.19
N GLY A 12 -11.37 14.25 -7.87
CA GLY A 12 -11.76 12.86 -7.70
C GLY A 12 -10.66 11.89 -8.11
N LEU A 13 -10.06 12.13 -9.28
CA LEU A 13 -8.96 11.32 -9.80
C LEU A 13 -7.71 11.38 -8.90
N LEU A 14 -7.35 12.57 -8.38
CA LEU A 14 -6.24 12.73 -7.43
C LEU A 14 -6.51 12.04 -6.09
N SER A 15 -7.74 12.08 -5.59
CA SER A 15 -8.12 11.38 -4.35
C SER A 15 -8.03 9.85 -4.51
N LEU A 16 -8.52 9.32 -5.63
CA LEU A 16 -8.40 7.91 -6.00
C LEU A 16 -6.94 7.49 -6.14
N PHE A 17 -6.11 8.34 -6.75
CA PHE A 17 -4.68 8.11 -6.86
C PHE A 17 -4.00 8.09 -5.49
N THR A 18 -4.36 9.02 -4.60
CA THR A 18 -3.81 9.09 -3.24
C THR A 18 -4.19 7.85 -2.42
N ILE A 19 -5.46 7.44 -2.46
CA ILE A 19 -5.95 6.24 -1.77
C ILE A 19 -5.24 5.00 -2.33
N GLY A 20 -5.16 4.87 -3.65
CA GLY A 20 -4.43 3.79 -4.31
C GLY A 20 -2.95 3.76 -3.93
N PHE A 21 -2.30 4.93 -3.89
CA PHE A 21 -0.90 5.06 -3.49
C PHE A 21 -0.69 4.58 -2.05
N VAL A 22 -1.51 5.04 -1.10
CA VAL A 22 -1.42 4.61 0.31
C VAL A 22 -1.61 3.10 0.46
N VAL A 23 -2.58 2.52 -0.25
CA VAL A 23 -2.83 1.07 -0.24
C VAL A 23 -1.63 0.29 -0.78
N VAL A 24 -1.07 0.71 -1.92
CA VAL A 24 0.12 0.08 -2.51
C VAL A 24 1.32 0.21 -1.58
N MET A 25 1.51 1.37 -0.97
CA MET A 25 2.63 1.65 -0.07
C MET A 25 2.53 0.83 1.22
N GLY A 26 1.32 0.72 1.79
CA GLY A 26 1.04 -0.15 2.94
C GLY A 26 1.27 -1.64 2.62
N ALA A 27 0.80 -2.11 1.46
CA ALA A 27 1.03 -3.48 1.01
C ALA A 27 2.53 -3.75 0.74
N TYR A 28 3.24 -2.78 0.18
CA TYR A 28 4.68 -2.86 -0.06
C TYR A 28 5.47 -2.97 1.25
N ILE A 29 5.16 -2.11 2.23
CA ILE A 29 5.78 -2.17 3.57
C ILE A 29 5.46 -3.50 4.24
N TYR A 30 4.21 -3.96 4.21
CA TYR A 30 3.83 -5.24 4.79
C TYR A 30 4.61 -6.40 4.16
N ARG A 31 4.67 -6.45 2.82
CA ARG A 31 5.44 -7.46 2.08
C ARG A 31 6.94 -7.37 2.39
N TYR A 32 7.49 -6.17 2.50
CA TYR A 32 8.90 -5.95 2.84
C TYR A 32 9.20 -6.40 4.27
N ALA A 33 8.37 -6.00 5.23
CA ALA A 33 8.49 -6.36 6.64
C ALA A 33 8.36 -7.87 6.86
N VAL A 34 7.38 -8.53 6.23
CA VAL A 34 7.22 -10.00 6.31
C VAL A 34 8.42 -10.72 5.74
N ARG A 35 8.98 -10.26 4.61
CA ARG A 35 10.20 -10.85 4.05
C ARG A 35 11.42 -10.63 4.96
N LYS A 36 11.56 -9.44 5.54
CA LYS A 36 12.64 -9.11 6.47
C LYS A 36 12.54 -9.93 7.76
N MET A 37 11.36 -10.01 8.36
CA MET A 37 11.11 -10.80 9.56
C MET A 37 11.35 -12.30 9.31
N ALA A 38 11.04 -12.82 8.12
CA ALA A 38 11.37 -14.20 7.77
C ALA A 38 12.88 -14.43 7.61
N GLU A 39 13.63 -13.44 7.10
CA GLU A 39 15.10 -13.49 7.06
C GLU A 39 15.72 -13.36 8.46
N ASP A 40 15.20 -12.46 9.30
CA ASP A 40 15.67 -12.26 10.67
C ASP A 40 15.34 -13.45 11.57
N ALA A 41 14.17 -14.08 11.41
CA ALA A 41 13.81 -15.30 12.14
C ALA A 41 14.75 -16.46 11.80
N LYS A 42 15.16 -16.61 10.53
CA LYS A 42 16.12 -17.65 10.12
C LYS A 42 17.54 -17.40 10.65
N ASN A 43 17.95 -16.14 10.80
CA ASN A 43 19.25 -15.81 11.37
C ASN A 43 19.25 -15.89 12.90
N ALA A 44 18.12 -15.63 13.57
CA ALA A 44 17.97 -15.76 15.02
C ALA A 44 17.92 -17.22 15.49
N GLU A 45 17.50 -18.17 14.64
CA GLU A 45 17.48 -19.61 14.95
C GLU A 45 18.86 -20.29 14.79
N SER A 46 19.86 -19.57 14.25
CA SER A 46 21.21 -20.10 14.00
C SER A 46 22.28 -19.67 15.02
N ASN A 47 21.92 -19.03 16.13
CA ASN A 47 22.83 -18.70 17.25
C ASN A 47 22.39 -19.40 18.53
#